data_AF-A0A418R645-F1
#
_entry.id   AF-A0A418R645-F1
#
_cell.length_a   1.000
_cell.length_b   1.000
_cell.length_c   1.000
_cell.angle_alpha   90.00
_cell.angle_beta   90.00
_cell.angle_gamma   90.00
#
_symmetry.space_group_name_H-M   'P 1'
#
loop_
_entity.id
_entity.type
_entity.pdbx_description
1 polymer ?
#
loop_
_entity_poly.entity_id
_entity_poly.type
_entity_poly.pdbx_seq_one_letter_code
_entity_poly.pdbx_strand_id
1 'polypeptide(L)'
;MSESRHFLLHKPFGYLSQFRSEDAREARKKKFLGALHDFPAGTMAIGRLDEHSEGLLLLTTDGRVSERIRRKDVEKEYYAQVDGLITEEAVAQLQTGVAIGVDGGIYRTLPCAAFRLPAPPDLPPRTRKIRDDRHGPTSWVSITVTEGKNRQVRKMTAAVGFPTLRLVRVRIGTIGLAGLVAGEVREVAALLTPDVAAVALATEIR
;
A
#
# COMPACT_ATOMS: atom_id res chain seq x y z
N MET A 1 -10.29 -31.01 -4.94
CA MET A 1 -10.03 -29.77 -4.18
C MET A 1 -9.73 -28.70 -5.22
N SER A 2 -10.44 -27.57 -5.23
CA SER A 2 -10.11 -26.52 -6.21
C SER A 2 -8.73 -25.97 -5.89
N GLU A 3 -7.90 -25.81 -6.91
CA GLU A 3 -6.61 -25.15 -6.78
C GLU A 3 -6.79 -23.72 -6.25
N SER A 4 -5.94 -23.31 -5.32
CA SER A 4 -6.00 -21.94 -4.78
C SER A 4 -5.48 -20.97 -5.83
N ARG A 5 -6.16 -19.84 -6.00
CA ARG A 5 -5.81 -18.82 -6.98
C ARG A 5 -5.31 -17.57 -6.27
N HIS A 6 -4.24 -16.98 -6.78
CA HIS A 6 -3.56 -15.85 -6.15
C HIS A 6 -3.25 -14.76 -7.15
N PHE A 7 -3.38 -13.50 -6.73
CA PHE A 7 -3.19 -12.37 -7.62
C PHE A 7 -2.40 -11.26 -6.94
N LEU A 8 -1.53 -10.63 -7.73
CA LEU A 8 -0.96 -9.33 -7.45
C LEU A 8 -1.81 -8.28 -8.15
N LEU A 9 -2.23 -7.26 -7.43
CA LEU A 9 -2.95 -6.12 -7.99
C LEU A 9 -2.22 -4.83 -7.62
N HIS A 10 -1.93 -3.99 -8.62
CA HIS A 10 -1.63 -2.58 -8.36
C HIS A 10 -2.95 -1.83 -8.20
N LYS A 11 -3.45 -1.74 -6.97
CA LYS A 11 -4.74 -1.10 -6.67
C LYS A 11 -4.68 0.39 -7.06
N PRO A 12 -5.56 0.87 -7.95
CA PRO A 12 -5.60 2.29 -8.29
C PRO A 12 -6.15 3.17 -7.17
N PHE A 13 -5.85 4.47 -7.28
CA PHE A 13 -6.47 5.50 -6.47
C PHE A 13 -7.99 5.55 -6.72
N GLY A 14 -8.78 5.69 -5.65
CA GLY A 14 -10.24 5.82 -5.73
C GLY A 14 -11.01 4.49 -5.76
N TYR A 15 -10.31 3.35 -5.69
CA TYR A 15 -10.92 2.04 -5.55
C TYR A 15 -11.01 1.64 -4.07
N LEU A 16 -12.11 1.01 -3.67
CA LEU A 16 -12.22 0.34 -2.38
C LEU A 16 -11.53 -1.03 -2.44
N SER A 17 -10.95 -1.47 -1.32
CA SER A 17 -10.40 -2.83 -1.18
C SER A 17 -11.53 -3.86 -0.93
N GLN A 18 -12.56 -3.81 -1.78
CA GLN A 18 -13.76 -4.63 -1.75
C GLN A 18 -14.16 -4.99 -3.19
N PHE A 19 -14.75 -6.16 -3.42
CA PHE A 19 -15.10 -6.61 -4.78
C PHE A 19 -16.43 -6.05 -5.29
N ARG A 20 -17.39 -5.83 -4.39
CA ARG A 20 -18.72 -5.26 -4.66
C ARG A 20 -19.31 -4.72 -3.36
N SER A 21 -20.37 -3.93 -3.47
CA SER A 21 -21.22 -3.55 -2.35
C SER A 21 -22.64 -4.04 -2.58
N GLU A 22 -23.31 -4.47 -1.52
CA GLU A 22 -24.74 -4.80 -1.52
C GLU A 22 -25.60 -3.53 -1.40
N ASP A 23 -25.00 -2.42 -0.97
CA ASP A 23 -25.67 -1.12 -0.95
C ASP A 23 -25.68 -0.52 -2.37
N ALA A 24 -26.89 -0.39 -2.93
CA ALA A 24 -27.09 0.10 -4.30
C ALA A 24 -26.64 1.55 -4.52
N ARG A 25 -26.56 2.38 -3.47
CA ARG A 25 -26.07 3.76 -3.57
C ARG A 25 -24.55 3.77 -3.58
N GLU A 26 -23.91 2.96 -2.76
CA GLU A 26 -22.45 2.82 -2.73
C GLU A 26 -21.94 2.19 -4.03
N ALA A 27 -22.60 1.12 -4.50
CA ALA A 27 -22.27 0.41 -5.74
C ALA A 27 -22.21 1.35 -6.97
N ARG A 28 -23.06 2.39 -7.01
CA ARG A 28 -23.07 3.39 -8.09
C ARG A 28 -22.02 4.50 -7.94
N LYS A 29 -21.57 4.79 -6.72
CA LYS A 29 -20.71 5.94 -6.41
C LYS A 29 -19.24 5.58 -6.25
N LYS A 30 -18.94 4.32 -5.93
CA LYS A 30 -17.60 3.84 -5.59
C LYS A 30 -17.09 2.88 -6.66
N LYS A 31 -15.76 2.80 -6.76
CA LYS A 31 -15.08 1.83 -7.61
C LYS A 31 -14.63 0.66 -6.77
N PHE A 32 -14.81 -0.55 -7.27
CA PHE A 32 -14.53 -1.80 -6.56
C PHE A 32 -13.53 -2.66 -7.33
N LEU A 33 -12.86 -3.57 -6.62
CA LEU A 33 -11.86 -4.45 -7.22
C LEU A 33 -12.46 -5.34 -8.31
N GLY A 34 -13.70 -5.78 -8.16
CA GLY A 34 -14.38 -6.64 -9.14
C GLY A 34 -14.55 -6.01 -10.53
N ALA A 35 -14.36 -4.69 -10.67
CA ALA A 35 -14.36 -4.01 -11.95
C ALA A 35 -13.00 -4.05 -12.68
N LEU A 36 -11.94 -4.55 -12.04
CA LEU A 36 -10.58 -4.57 -12.59
C LEU A 36 -10.22 -5.89 -13.27
N HIS A 37 -10.86 -7.00 -12.86
CA HIS A 37 -10.60 -8.33 -13.39
C HIS A 37 -11.76 -9.26 -13.02
N ASP A 38 -11.98 -10.31 -13.82
CA ASP A 38 -12.91 -11.39 -13.50
C ASP A 38 -12.28 -12.34 -12.46
N PHE A 39 -12.39 -11.96 -11.18
CA PHE A 39 -11.84 -12.75 -10.09
C PHE A 39 -12.73 -13.97 -9.78
N PRO A 40 -12.14 -15.15 -9.52
CA PRO A 40 -12.92 -16.33 -9.17
C PRO A 40 -13.73 -16.11 -7.89
N ALA A 41 -14.86 -16.80 -7.78
CA ALA A 41 -15.68 -16.78 -6.57
C ALA A 41 -14.84 -17.16 -5.33
N GLY A 42 -15.06 -16.44 -4.22
CA GLY A 42 -14.28 -16.63 -3.00
C GLY A 42 -12.94 -15.88 -2.95
N THR A 43 -12.57 -15.13 -3.99
CA THR A 43 -11.39 -14.25 -3.93
C THR A 43 -11.57 -13.19 -2.83
N MET A 44 -10.55 -13.04 -1.99
CA MET A 44 -10.49 -12.06 -0.92
C MET A 44 -9.22 -11.23 -0.99
N ALA A 45 -9.30 -9.99 -0.52
CA ALA A 45 -8.12 -9.14 -0.35
C ALA A 45 -7.35 -9.53 0.92
N ILE A 46 -6.01 -9.60 0.79
CA ILE A 46 -5.13 -9.83 1.93
C ILE A 46 -4.85 -8.50 2.61
N GLY A 47 -5.69 -8.18 3.60
CA GLY A 47 -5.68 -6.87 4.24
C GLY A 47 -6.36 -5.81 3.37
N ARG A 48 -6.13 -4.53 3.67
CA ARG A 48 -6.81 -3.41 3.01
C ARG A 48 -5.84 -2.28 2.70
N LEU A 49 -6.09 -1.60 1.59
CA LEU A 49 -5.63 -0.23 1.33
C LEU A 49 -6.86 0.69 1.36
N ASP A 50 -6.68 1.88 1.92
CA ASP A 50 -7.73 2.91 1.90
C ASP A 50 -8.11 3.28 0.46
N GLU A 51 -9.31 3.86 0.29
CA GLU A 51 -9.80 4.34 -1.02
C GLU A 51 -8.77 5.24 -1.73
N HIS A 52 -8.11 6.09 -0.96
CA HIS A 52 -7.14 7.08 -1.44
C HIS A 52 -5.68 6.63 -1.37
N SER A 53 -5.44 5.34 -1.13
CA SER A 53 -4.10 4.73 -1.15
C SER A 53 -3.97 3.82 -2.37
N GLU A 54 -2.77 3.71 -2.91
CA GLU A 54 -2.44 2.99 -4.14
C GLU A 54 -1.46 1.84 -3.85
N GLY A 55 -1.18 1.04 -4.87
CA GLY A 55 -0.07 0.09 -4.88
C GLY A 55 -0.49 -1.34 -4.59
N LEU A 56 0.47 -2.14 -4.13
CA LEU A 56 0.38 -3.58 -4.06
C LEU A 56 -0.73 -4.03 -3.11
N LEU A 57 -1.70 -4.74 -3.66
CA LEU A 57 -2.73 -5.48 -2.94
C LEU A 57 -2.69 -6.94 -3.40
N LEU A 58 -2.46 -7.86 -2.46
CA LEU A 58 -2.48 -9.28 -2.74
C LEU A 58 -3.92 -9.79 -2.58
N LEU A 59 -4.34 -10.67 -3.48
CA LEU A 59 -5.64 -11.32 -3.45
C LEU A 59 -5.45 -12.84 -3.48
N THR A 60 -6.36 -13.57 -2.85
CA THR A 60 -6.26 -15.04 -2.75
C THR A 60 -7.65 -15.67 -2.61
N THR A 61 -7.83 -16.91 -3.06
CA THR A 61 -8.99 -17.74 -2.66
C THR A 61 -8.70 -18.60 -1.42
N ASP A 62 -7.45 -18.63 -0.94
CA ASP A 62 -7.03 -19.37 0.26
C ASP A 62 -6.94 -18.46 1.50
N GLY A 63 -7.82 -18.73 2.48
CA GLY A 63 -7.86 -18.04 3.76
C GLY A 63 -6.61 -18.25 4.62
N ARG A 64 -5.92 -19.39 4.52
CA ARG A 64 -4.69 -19.68 5.28
C ARG A 64 -3.51 -18.83 4.80
N VAL A 65 -3.36 -18.68 3.48
CA VAL A 65 -2.40 -17.74 2.88
C VAL A 65 -2.69 -16.31 3.32
N SER A 66 -3.97 -15.94 3.30
CA SER A 66 -4.46 -14.63 3.75
C SER A 66 -4.07 -14.33 5.21
N GLU A 67 -4.27 -15.30 6.11
CA GLU A 67 -3.89 -15.19 7.52
C GLU A 67 -2.38 -15.11 7.71
N ARG A 68 -1.60 -15.96 7.04
CA ARG A 68 -0.13 -15.98 7.13
C ARG A 68 0.49 -14.64 6.76
N ILE A 69 0.04 -14.01 5.67
CA ILE A 69 0.56 -12.73 5.18
C ILE A 69 0.12 -11.55 6.06
N ARG A 70 -0.99 -11.67 6.79
CA ARG A 70 -1.46 -10.64 7.74
C ARG A 70 -0.73 -10.64 9.08
N ARG A 71 0.12 -11.64 9.36
CA ARG A 71 0.87 -11.69 10.61
C ARG A 71 1.83 -10.51 10.74
N LYS A 72 2.20 -10.20 11.99
CA LYS A 72 3.07 -9.06 12.32
C LYS A 72 4.53 -9.24 11.88
N ASP A 73 4.98 -10.46 11.60
CA ASP A 73 6.31 -10.71 11.05
C ASP A 73 6.43 -10.32 9.56
N VAL A 74 5.31 -10.03 8.90
CA VAL A 74 5.30 -9.67 7.47
C VAL A 74 5.31 -8.16 7.30
N GLU A 75 6.46 -7.66 6.86
CA GLU A 75 6.67 -6.24 6.56
C GLU A 75 5.80 -5.73 5.43
N LYS A 76 5.46 -4.44 5.49
CA LYS A 76 4.72 -3.71 4.47
C LYS A 76 5.42 -2.37 4.27
N GLU A 77 5.99 -2.17 3.09
CA GLU A 77 6.72 -0.95 2.75
C GLU A 77 5.83 -0.01 1.94
N TYR A 78 5.86 1.26 2.32
CA TYR A 78 5.11 2.33 1.69
C TYR A 78 6.03 3.45 1.26
N TYR A 79 5.82 3.94 0.05
CA TYR A 79 6.34 5.24 -0.37
C TYR A 79 5.25 6.29 -0.15
N ALA A 80 5.56 7.27 0.68
CA ALA A 80 4.69 8.41 0.96
C ALA A 80 5.29 9.67 0.38
N GLN A 81 4.55 10.34 -0.51
CA GLN A 81 4.83 11.72 -0.86
C GLN A 81 4.21 12.60 0.22
N VAL A 82 5.01 13.48 0.82
CA VAL A 82 4.57 14.36 1.90
C VAL A 82 4.67 15.83 1.50
N ASP A 83 3.84 16.65 2.16
CA ASP A 83 3.90 18.10 2.02
C ASP A 83 5.13 18.65 2.76
N GLY A 84 6.00 19.35 2.04
CA GLY A 84 7.28 19.84 2.55
C GLY A 84 8.47 18.92 2.30
N LEU A 85 9.65 19.40 2.70
CA LEU A 85 10.89 18.63 2.72
C LEU A 85 11.03 17.98 4.09
N ILE A 86 10.73 16.68 4.20
CA ILE A 86 10.85 15.94 5.46
C ILE A 86 12.28 16.01 5.98
N THR A 87 12.44 16.35 7.25
CA THR A 87 13.75 16.51 7.89
C THR A 87 14.24 15.19 8.49
N GLU A 88 15.53 15.10 8.75
CA GLU A 88 16.13 13.92 9.39
C GLU A 88 15.58 13.72 10.81
N GLU A 89 15.26 14.80 11.54
CA GLU A 89 14.63 14.72 12.86
C GLU A 89 13.23 14.09 12.77
N ALA A 90 12.44 14.47 11.77
CA ALA A 90 11.12 13.88 11.54
C ALA A 90 11.22 12.40 11.15
N VAL A 91 12.20 12.03 10.34
CA VAL A 91 12.49 10.63 10.00
C VAL A 91 12.90 9.84 11.26
N ALA A 92 13.78 10.39 12.10
CA ALA A 92 14.19 9.76 13.36
C ALA A 92 13.00 9.57 14.33
N GLN A 93 12.06 10.51 14.38
CA GLN A 93 10.81 10.35 15.14
C GLN A 93 9.97 9.18 14.61
N LEU A 94 9.81 9.07 13.28
CA LEU A 94 9.11 7.92 12.68
C LEU A 94 9.77 6.58 13.05
N GLN A 95 11.11 6.53 13.01
CA GLN A 95 11.89 5.34 13.32
C GLN A 95 11.71 4.88 14.78
N THR A 96 11.57 5.81 15.72
CA THR A 96 11.42 5.53 17.16
C THR A 96 9.96 5.33 17.61
N GLY A 97 9.01 5.56 16.70
CA GLY A 97 7.57 5.39 16.93
C GLY A 97 6.88 6.64 17.49
N VAL A 98 5.76 7.01 16.86
CA VAL A 98 5.03 8.26 17.11
C VAL A 98 3.62 8.02 17.65
N ALA A 99 3.07 8.99 18.37
CA ALA A 99 1.70 8.94 18.86
C ALA A 99 0.70 9.32 17.74
N ILE A 100 -0.29 8.47 17.49
CA ILE A 100 -1.33 8.68 16.48
C ILE A 100 -2.72 8.37 17.05
N GLY A 101 -3.75 9.03 16.52
CA GLY A 101 -5.14 8.72 16.88
C GLY A 101 -5.63 7.42 16.21
N VAL A 102 -6.09 6.44 16.98
CA VAL A 102 -6.67 5.18 16.48
C VAL A 102 -7.90 4.84 17.31
N ASP A 103 -9.03 4.59 16.66
CA ASP A 103 -10.29 4.17 17.30
C ASP A 103 -10.72 5.04 18.49
N GLY A 104 -10.53 6.37 18.36
CA GLY A 104 -10.87 7.36 19.40
C GLY A 104 -9.83 7.53 20.52
N GLY A 105 -8.76 6.74 20.54
CA GLY A 105 -7.67 6.82 21.51
C GLY A 105 -6.32 7.19 20.91
N ILE A 106 -5.31 7.42 21.76
CA ILE A 106 -3.92 7.61 21.36
C ILE A 106 -3.22 6.24 21.33
N TYR A 107 -2.57 5.95 20.21
CA TYR A 107 -1.77 4.76 20.01
C TYR A 107 -0.33 5.16 19.67
N ARG A 108 0.65 4.59 20.37
CA ARG A 108 2.06 4.75 20.00
C ARG A 108 2.44 3.65 19.01
N THR A 109 2.91 4.04 17.83
CA THR A 109 3.33 3.08 16.80
C THR A 109 4.58 2.32 17.25
N LEU A 110 4.75 1.12 16.70
CA LEU A 110 6.01 0.40 16.85
C LEU A 110 7.15 1.15 16.13
N PRO A 111 8.40 0.99 16.60
CA PRO A 111 9.58 1.37 15.83
C PRO A 111 9.54 0.76 14.43
N CYS A 112 10.04 1.49 13.45
CA CYS A 112 9.94 1.09 12.04
C CYS A 112 11.19 1.53 11.27
N ALA A 113 11.45 0.88 10.13
CA ALA A 113 12.42 1.41 9.18
C ALA A 113 11.76 2.56 8.41
N ALA A 114 12.41 3.73 8.41
CA ALA A 114 12.00 4.86 7.61
C ALA A 114 13.22 5.63 7.12
N PHE A 115 13.18 6.13 5.89
CA PHE A 115 14.23 6.96 5.32
C PHE A 115 13.67 7.84 4.20
N ARG A 116 14.24 9.03 4.03
CA ARG A 116 13.90 9.91 2.92
C ARG A 116 14.40 9.31 1.60
N LEU A 117 13.57 9.31 0.57
CA LEU A 117 14.00 8.93 -0.78
C LEU A 117 14.80 10.09 -1.40
N PRO A 118 15.97 9.82 -2.03
CA PRO A 118 16.82 10.85 -2.59
C PRO A 118 16.21 11.52 -3.83
N ALA A 119 15.34 10.81 -4.54
CA ALA A 119 14.61 11.28 -5.71
C ALA A 119 13.16 10.77 -5.68
N PRO A 120 12.24 11.39 -6.44
CA PRO A 120 10.92 10.82 -6.67
C PRO A 120 11.03 9.38 -7.19
N PRO A 121 10.31 8.42 -6.61
CA PRO A 121 10.32 7.04 -7.10
C PRO A 121 9.65 6.95 -8.47
N ASP A 122 10.09 6.00 -9.29
CA ASP A 122 9.44 5.67 -10.56
C ASP A 122 8.09 5.00 -10.29
N LEU A 123 7.05 5.81 -10.22
CA LEU A 123 5.68 5.38 -9.99
C LEU A 123 4.79 5.94 -11.10
N PRO A 124 3.82 5.16 -11.61
CA PRO A 124 2.89 5.63 -12.62
C PRO A 124 2.23 6.95 -12.21
N PRO A 125 1.98 7.87 -13.16
CA PRO A 125 1.29 9.11 -12.88
C PRO A 125 -0.11 8.82 -12.33
N ARG A 126 -0.56 9.62 -11.37
CA ARG A 126 -1.93 9.51 -10.86
C ARG A 126 -2.91 10.04 -11.89
N THR A 127 -4.10 9.43 -11.92
CA THR A 127 -5.24 9.91 -12.70
C THR A 127 -5.73 11.30 -12.27
N ARG A 128 -5.41 11.74 -11.04
CA ARG A 128 -5.74 13.07 -10.52
C ARG A 128 -4.45 13.79 -10.10
N LYS A 129 -4.32 15.06 -10.49
CA LYS A 129 -3.24 15.93 -10.05
C LYS A 129 -3.26 15.99 -8.52
N ILE A 130 -2.10 15.78 -7.91
CA ILE A 130 -1.96 15.72 -6.44
C ILE A 130 -1.98 17.15 -5.89
N ARG A 131 -1.23 18.04 -6.54
CA ARG A 131 -1.04 19.42 -6.13
C ARG A 131 -0.56 20.26 -7.31
N ASP A 132 -0.74 21.57 -7.21
CA ASP A 132 -0.15 22.54 -8.11
C ASP A 132 1.18 23.07 -7.58
N ASP A 133 2.08 23.48 -8.48
CA ASP A 133 3.49 23.80 -8.16
C ASP A 133 3.64 25.00 -7.21
N ARG A 134 2.60 25.83 -7.10
CA ARG A 134 2.56 27.03 -6.25
C ARG A 134 2.54 26.76 -4.75
N HIS A 135 2.31 25.51 -4.35
CA HIS A 135 2.04 25.20 -2.95
C HIS A 135 3.27 24.77 -2.14
N GLY A 136 4.48 24.98 -2.67
CA GLY A 136 5.73 24.65 -1.99
C GLY A 136 6.24 23.23 -2.30
N PRO A 137 7.42 22.89 -1.76
CA PRO A 137 8.11 21.66 -2.12
C PRO A 137 7.39 20.42 -1.58
N THR A 138 7.68 19.27 -2.19
CA THR A 138 7.29 17.95 -1.66
C THR A 138 8.51 17.07 -1.60
N SER A 139 8.46 16.06 -0.73
CA SER A 139 9.50 15.04 -0.63
C SER A 139 8.86 13.67 -0.49
N TRP A 140 9.69 12.64 -0.62
CA TRP A 140 9.27 11.26 -0.50
C TRP A 140 9.98 10.58 0.66
N VAL A 141 9.26 9.72 1.37
CA VAL A 141 9.77 8.91 2.47
C VAL A 141 9.33 7.46 2.27
N SER A 142 10.27 6.52 2.45
CA SER A 142 9.95 5.10 2.61
C SER A 142 9.65 4.82 4.08
N ILE A 143 8.58 4.07 4.36
CA ILE A 143 8.16 3.66 5.70
C ILE A 143 7.76 2.18 5.64
N THR A 144 8.45 1.34 6.41
CA THR A 144 8.20 -0.10 6.50
C THR A 144 7.60 -0.45 7.85
N VAL A 145 6.34 -0.90 7.86
CA VAL A 145 5.61 -1.27 9.07
C VAL A 145 5.25 -2.74 9.10
N THR A 146 5.19 -3.30 10.30
CA THR A 146 4.75 -4.68 10.60
C THR A 146 3.32 -4.74 11.12
N GLU A 147 2.75 -3.58 11.46
CA GLU A 147 1.38 -3.41 11.91
C GLU A 147 0.50 -2.75 10.83
N GLY A 148 -0.82 -2.71 11.08
CA GLY A 148 -1.81 -2.24 10.12
C GLY A 148 -2.96 -1.48 10.77
N LYS A 149 -2.67 -0.39 11.48
CA LYS A 149 -3.72 0.47 12.08
C LYS A 149 -4.42 1.29 10.99
N ASN A 150 -5.67 1.70 11.26
CA ASN A 150 -6.44 2.51 10.32
C ASN A 150 -5.69 3.80 9.94
N ARG A 151 -5.40 3.97 8.65
CA ARG A 151 -4.67 5.12 8.08
C ARG A 151 -3.31 5.39 8.74
N GLN A 152 -2.66 4.35 9.26
CA GLN A 152 -1.46 4.46 10.09
C GLN A 152 -0.39 5.37 9.50
N VAL A 153 0.13 5.06 8.30
CA VAL A 153 1.22 5.83 7.68
C VAL A 153 0.84 7.31 7.51
N ARG A 154 -0.39 7.58 7.07
CA ARG A 154 -0.88 8.96 6.90
C ARG A 154 -0.90 9.73 8.21
N LYS A 155 -1.29 9.07 9.31
CA LYS A 155 -1.30 9.66 10.65
C LYS A 155 0.11 9.83 11.19
N MET A 156 1.02 8.88 10.93
CA MET A 156 2.42 8.97 11.32
C MET A 156 3.11 10.17 10.68
N THR A 157 3.01 10.34 9.36
CA THR A 157 3.68 11.48 8.70
C THR A 157 3.05 12.82 9.12
N ALA A 158 1.73 12.86 9.34
CA ALA A 158 1.07 14.06 9.87
C ALA A 158 1.52 14.41 11.30
N ALA A 159 1.73 13.40 12.17
CA ALA A 159 2.17 13.59 13.54
C ALA A 159 3.57 14.23 13.64
N VAL A 160 4.43 13.99 12.65
CA VAL A 160 5.76 14.61 12.55
C VAL A 160 5.78 15.90 11.72
N GLY A 161 4.60 16.42 11.34
CA GLY A 161 4.46 17.72 10.64
C GLY A 161 4.46 17.65 9.11
N PHE A 162 4.47 16.47 8.51
CA PHE A 162 4.56 16.26 7.06
C PHE A 162 3.36 15.44 6.51
N PRO A 163 2.15 16.03 6.37
CA PRO A 163 0.97 15.30 5.92
C PRO A 163 1.17 14.57 4.59
N THR A 164 0.67 13.32 4.50
CA THR A 164 0.80 12.50 3.29
C THR A 164 -0.13 12.99 2.17
N LEU A 165 0.45 13.34 1.02
CA LEU A 165 -0.24 13.71 -0.22
C LEU A 165 -0.56 12.50 -1.11
N ARG A 166 0.40 11.57 -1.24
CA ARG A 166 0.27 10.32 -2.00
C ARG A 166 0.83 9.17 -1.17
N LEU A 167 0.15 8.03 -1.19
CA LEU A 167 0.58 6.85 -0.46
C LEU A 167 0.48 5.64 -1.37
N VAL A 168 1.62 4.97 -1.59
CA VAL A 168 1.71 3.78 -2.43
C VAL A 168 2.37 2.67 -1.62
N ARG A 169 1.70 1.53 -1.45
CA ARG A 169 2.34 0.34 -0.87
C ARG A 169 3.16 -0.34 -1.95
N VAL A 170 4.46 -0.37 -1.80
CA VAL A 170 5.38 -0.89 -2.83
C VAL A 170 5.84 -2.32 -2.56
N ARG A 171 5.69 -2.83 -1.33
CA ARG A 171 6.11 -4.19 -0.98
C ARG A 171 5.28 -4.79 0.17
N ILE A 172 5.09 -6.11 0.12
CA ILE A 172 4.58 -6.92 1.24
C ILE A 172 5.49 -8.15 1.36
N GLY A 173 6.19 -8.28 2.49
CA GLY A 173 7.22 -9.31 2.67
C GLY A 173 8.28 -9.20 1.58
N THR A 174 8.42 -10.25 0.78
CA THR A 174 9.35 -10.32 -0.37
C THR A 174 8.72 -9.93 -1.70
N ILE A 175 7.41 -9.64 -1.73
CA ILE A 175 6.68 -9.36 -2.97
C ILE A 175 6.66 -7.86 -3.23
N GLY A 176 7.22 -7.43 -4.35
CA GLY A 176 7.27 -6.04 -4.80
C GLY A 176 6.14 -5.65 -5.76
N LEU A 177 5.94 -4.34 -5.91
CA LEU A 177 5.01 -3.72 -6.86
C LEU A 177 5.61 -3.58 -8.28
N ALA A 178 6.93 -3.70 -8.43
CA ALA A 178 7.63 -3.38 -9.67
C ALA A 178 7.06 -4.13 -10.88
N GLY A 179 7.01 -3.43 -12.01
CA GLY A 179 6.49 -3.98 -13.27
C GLY A 179 4.97 -4.17 -13.32
N LEU A 180 4.20 -3.68 -12.34
CA LEU A 180 2.74 -3.60 -12.41
C LEU A 180 2.29 -2.15 -12.59
N VAL A 181 1.57 -1.87 -13.67
CA VAL A 181 0.93 -0.56 -13.88
C VAL A 181 -0.38 -0.45 -13.08
N ALA A 182 -0.85 0.77 -12.83
CA ALA A 182 -2.06 0.99 -12.03
C ALA A 182 -3.28 0.29 -12.65
N GLY A 183 -3.92 -0.59 -11.87
CA GLY A 183 -5.07 -1.39 -12.29
C GLY A 183 -4.71 -2.76 -12.84
N GLU A 184 -3.43 -3.01 -13.12
CA GLU A 184 -2.97 -4.31 -13.60
C GLU A 184 -3.14 -5.38 -12.53
N VAL A 185 -3.64 -6.53 -12.97
CA VAL A 185 -3.81 -7.75 -12.18
C VAL A 185 -2.94 -8.82 -12.81
N ARG A 186 -2.11 -9.47 -12.00
CA ARG A 186 -1.26 -10.58 -12.41
C ARG A 186 -1.56 -11.79 -11.54
N GLU A 187 -2.03 -12.87 -12.15
CA GLU A 187 -2.17 -14.14 -11.47
C GLU A 187 -0.79 -14.78 -11.24
N VAL A 188 -0.59 -15.36 -10.07
CA VAL A 188 0.66 -16.02 -9.67
C VAL A 188 0.36 -17.37 -9.04
N ALA A 189 1.26 -18.34 -9.22
CA ALA A 189 1.07 -19.69 -8.72
C ALA A 189 1.05 -19.77 -7.18
N ALA A 190 1.79 -18.88 -6.50
CA ALA A 190 1.85 -18.82 -5.04
C ALA A 190 2.19 -17.41 -4.56
N LEU A 191 1.93 -17.13 -3.27
CA LEU A 191 2.34 -15.89 -2.58
C LEU A 191 3.35 -16.12 -1.44
N LEU A 192 3.62 -17.38 -1.08
CA LEU A 192 4.47 -17.74 0.06
C LEU A 192 5.77 -18.44 -0.36
N THR A 193 6.05 -18.56 -1.66
CA THR A 193 7.28 -19.15 -2.16
C THR A 193 8.36 -18.07 -2.33
N PRO A 194 9.65 -18.43 -2.17
CA PRO A 194 10.76 -17.51 -2.43
C PRO A 194 10.74 -16.93 -3.86
N ASP A 195 10.23 -17.69 -4.84
CA ASP A 195 10.24 -17.29 -6.26
C ASP A 195 9.32 -16.13 -6.64
N VAL A 196 8.37 -15.75 -5.77
CA VAL A 196 7.58 -14.51 -6.01
C VAL A 196 8.45 -13.26 -5.82
N ALA A 197 9.63 -13.41 -5.19
CA ALA A 197 10.63 -12.35 -5.10
C ALA A 197 11.24 -11.97 -6.46
N ALA A 198 11.12 -12.83 -7.49
CA ALA A 198 11.81 -12.66 -8.77
C ALA A 198 11.07 -11.79 -9.79
N VAL A 199 9.84 -11.34 -9.51
CA VAL A 199 9.10 -10.45 -10.44
C VAL A 199 9.60 -8.99 -10.38
N ALA A 200 10.58 -8.67 -9.51
CA ALA A 200 10.98 -7.28 -9.25
C ALA A 200 12.50 -7.02 -9.08
N LEU A 201 13.40 -7.90 -9.55
CA LEU A 201 14.85 -7.62 -9.58
C LEU A 201 15.48 -7.63 -10.98
N ALA A 202 14.70 -7.86 -12.04
CA ALA A 202 15.20 -7.87 -13.41
C ALA A 202 14.90 -6.55 -14.15
N THR A 203 15.33 -5.40 -13.61
CA THR A 203 15.56 -4.19 -14.41
C THR A 203 16.60 -3.27 -13.77
N GLU A 204 17.74 -3.83 -13.39
CA GLU A 204 19.00 -3.08 -13.40
C GLU A 204 19.98 -3.83 -14.31
N ILE A 205 20.75 -3.05 -15.08
CA ILE A 205 21.68 -3.40 -16.16
C ILE A 205 21.06 -3.33 -17.57
N ARG A 206 20.98 -2.09 -18.08
CA ARG A 206 21.69 -1.66 -19.30
C ARG A 206 21.85 -0.16 -19.33
#